data_AF-A0A3C1DIL0-F1
#
_entry.id   AF-A0A3C1DIL0-F1
#
_cell.length_a   1.000
_cell.length_b   1.000
_cell.length_c   1.000
_cell.angle_alpha   90.00
_cell.angle_beta   90.00
_cell.angle_gamma   90.00
#
_symmetry.space_group_name_H-M   'P 1'
#
loop_
_entity.id
_entity.type
_entity.pdbx_description
1 polymer ?
#
loop_
_entity_poly.entity_id
_entity_poly.type
_entity_poly.pdbx_seq_one_letter_code
_entity_poly.pdbx_strand_id
1 'polypeptide(L)'
;MLKGFRDFITRGNVIDLAVAVVIGGAFTALVAVFTRSLIQPMINLAMGGGVDGGKVVVNGQVFDFGAIVNGAITFLITAAVVYFVFVLPMNKYKERFGKTEAEEEVAEEVQLLREIRDSLAAGKSD
;
A
#
# COMPACT_ATOMS: atom_id res chain seq x y z
N MET A 1 -9.51 -8.32 32.61
CA MET A 1 -9.76 -7.97 31.20
C MET A 1 -8.84 -6.87 30.69
N LEU A 2 -8.77 -5.69 31.33
CA LEU A 2 -7.84 -4.62 30.92
C LEU A 2 -6.35 -5.02 30.88
N LYS A 3 -5.89 -5.84 31.85
CA LYS A 3 -4.49 -6.33 31.88
C LYS A 3 -4.17 -7.24 30.69
N GLY A 4 -5.06 -8.19 30.38
CA GLY A 4 -4.91 -9.08 29.22
C GLY A 4 -5.05 -8.37 27.87
N PHE A 5 -5.84 -7.30 27.79
CA PHE A 5 -5.91 -6.44 26.61
C PHE A 5 -4.61 -5.64 26.41
N ARG A 6 -4.05 -5.09 27.48
CA ARG A 6 -2.72 -4.45 27.44
C ARG A 6 -1.66 -5.43 26.98
N ASP A 7 -1.61 -6.63 27.57
CA ASP A 7 -0.65 -7.68 27.22
C ASP A 7 -0.82 -8.18 25.76
N PHE A 8 -2.03 -8.12 25.22
CA PHE A 8 -2.32 -8.44 23.82
C PHE A 8 -1.82 -7.35 22.86
N ILE A 9 -2.10 -6.07 23.16
CA ILE A 9 -1.66 -4.96 22.31
C ILE A 9 -0.14 -4.79 22.41
N THR A 10 0.48 -4.98 23.57
CA THR A 10 1.94 -4.88 23.70
C THR A 10 2.71 -5.97 22.97
N ARG A 11 2.04 -6.96 22.35
CA ARG A 11 2.68 -7.81 21.35
C ARG A 11 2.98 -6.93 20.13
N GLY A 12 4.25 -6.55 19.94
CA GLY A 12 4.68 -5.55 18.95
C GLY A 12 4.08 -5.72 17.55
N ASN A 13 4.01 -6.95 17.06
CA ASN A 13 3.42 -7.27 15.75
C ASN A 13 1.95 -6.81 15.57
N VAL A 14 1.17 -6.69 16.65
CA VAL A 14 -0.24 -6.26 16.59
C VAL A 14 -0.36 -4.75 16.43
N ILE A 15 0.48 -3.98 17.12
CA ILE A 15 0.46 -2.51 17.03
C ILE A 15 0.88 -2.09 15.62
N ASP A 16 1.98 -2.64 15.11
CA ASP A 16 2.51 -2.24 13.80
C ASP A 16 1.51 -2.58 12.68
N LEU A 17 0.87 -3.74 12.75
CA LEU A 17 -0.18 -4.13 11.83
C LEU A 17 -1.40 -3.22 11.95
N ALA A 18 -1.84 -2.90 13.17
CA ALA A 18 -2.97 -2.01 13.40
C ALA A 18 -2.70 -0.60 12.83
N VAL A 19 -1.50 -0.06 13.06
CA VAL A 19 -1.09 1.23 12.52
C VAL A 19 -1.05 1.19 10.99
N ALA A 20 -0.49 0.14 10.38
CA ALA A 20 -0.44 -0.02 8.94
C ALA A 20 -1.85 -0.01 8.30
N VAL A 21 -2.79 -0.76 8.88
CA VAL A 21 -4.18 -0.84 8.37
C VAL A 21 -4.89 0.51 8.50
N VAL A 22 -4.77 1.19 9.65
CA VAL A 22 -5.43 2.48 9.90
C VAL A 22 -4.89 3.56 8.97
N ILE A 23 -3.56 3.67 8.84
CA ILE A 23 -2.93 4.65 7.94
C ILE A 23 -3.28 4.36 6.48
N GLY A 24 -3.22 3.09 6.05
CA GLY A 24 -3.56 2.70 4.68
C GLY A 24 -5.01 3.03 4.32
N GLY A 25 -5.95 2.77 5.24
CA GLY A 25 -7.36 3.12 5.06
C GLY A 25 -7.59 4.63 4.99
N ALA A 26 -7.00 5.39 5.93
CA ALA A 26 -7.14 6.84 5.98
C ALA A 26 -6.56 7.52 4.73
N PHE A 27 -5.39 7.06 4.25
CA PHE A 27 -4.76 7.58 3.04
C PHE A 27 -5.60 7.29 1.79
N THR A 28 -6.11 6.06 1.66
CA THR A 28 -6.99 5.69 0.53
C THR A 28 -8.25 6.56 0.51
N ALA A 29 -8.86 6.80 1.67
CA ALA A 29 -10.02 7.69 1.79
C ALA A 29 -9.69 9.14 1.38
N LEU A 30 -8.53 9.65 1.76
CA LEU A 30 -8.07 10.99 1.37
C LEU A 30 -7.95 11.13 -0.15
N VAL A 31 -7.29 10.17 -0.81
CA VAL A 31 -7.12 10.20 -2.27
C VAL A 31 -8.46 10.01 -2.99
N ALA A 32 -9.35 9.17 -2.45
CA ALA A 32 -10.71 9.00 -2.99
C ALA A 32 -11.52 10.31 -2.93
N VAL A 33 -11.44 11.06 -1.83
CA VAL A 33 -12.11 12.36 -1.71
C VAL A 33 -11.50 13.37 -2.68
N PHE A 34 -10.17 13.44 -2.80
CA PHE A 34 -9.49 14.32 -3.75
C PHE A 34 -9.93 14.05 -5.20
N THR A 35 -9.90 12.79 -5.61
CA THR A 35 -10.26 12.39 -6.98
C THR A 35 -11.74 12.60 -7.28
N ARG A 36 -12.62 12.23 -6.36
CA ARG A 36 -14.06 12.52 -6.48
C ARG A 36 -14.38 14.01 -6.53
N SER A 37 -13.64 14.84 -5.78
CA SER A 37 -13.97 16.27 -5.65
C SER A 37 -13.39 17.14 -6.75
N LEU A 38 -12.24 16.75 -7.32
CA LEU A 38 -11.53 17.56 -8.31
C LEU A 38 -11.45 16.88 -9.68
N ILE A 39 -11.07 15.60 -9.71
CA ILE A 39 -10.80 14.88 -10.95
C ILE A 39 -12.09 14.43 -11.64
N GLN A 40 -13.04 13.88 -10.88
CA GLN A 40 -14.31 13.41 -11.41
C GLN A 40 -15.11 14.52 -12.11
N PRO A 41 -15.26 15.74 -11.55
CA PRO A 41 -15.90 16.85 -12.27
C PRO A 41 -15.19 17.20 -13.58
N MET A 42 -13.85 17.16 -13.64
CA MET A 42 -13.10 17.42 -14.87
C MET A 42 -13.37 16.36 -15.94
N ILE A 43 -13.42 15.08 -15.55
CA ILE A 43 -13.74 13.98 -16.46
C ILE A 43 -15.18 14.10 -16.97
N ASN A 44 -16.12 14.35 -16.07
CA ASN A 44 -17.54 14.51 -16.40
C ASN A 44 -17.77 15.68 -17.37
N LEU A 45 -17.04 16.78 -17.19
CA LEU A 45 -17.05 17.91 -18.13
C LEU A 45 -16.49 17.50 -19.50
N ALA A 46 -15.39 16.73 -19.55
CA ALA A 46 -14.79 16.28 -20.81
C ALA A 46 -15.64 15.24 -21.57
N MET A 47 -16.48 14.47 -20.86
CA MET A 47 -17.25 13.35 -21.43
C MET A 47 -18.69 13.71 -21.86
N GLY A 48 -19.03 14.98 -22.02
CA GLY A 48 -20.34 15.40 -22.54
C GLY A 48 -21.05 16.47 -21.71
N GLY A 49 -20.43 16.96 -20.63
CA GLY A 49 -20.87 18.13 -19.90
C GLY A 49 -21.97 17.84 -18.88
N GLY A 50 -21.64 17.96 -17.58
CA GLY A 50 -22.60 17.86 -16.48
C GLY A 50 -22.46 16.57 -15.66
N VAL A 51 -23.41 16.32 -14.76
CA VAL A 51 -23.37 15.23 -13.77
C VAL A 51 -23.51 13.83 -14.41
N ASP A 52 -23.95 13.76 -15.67
CA ASP A 52 -24.22 12.53 -16.42
C ASP A 52 -23.24 12.23 -17.56
N GLY A 53 -22.10 12.94 -17.61
CA GLY A 53 -21.06 12.70 -18.61
C GLY A 53 -20.60 11.24 -18.62
N GLY A 54 -20.68 10.57 -19.78
CA GLY A 54 -20.27 9.17 -19.95
C GLY A 54 -21.33 8.11 -19.60
N LYS A 55 -22.58 8.49 -19.29
CA LYS A 55 -23.68 7.54 -19.10
C LYS A 55 -24.39 7.22 -20.41
N VAL A 56 -24.54 5.93 -20.71
CA VAL A 56 -25.30 5.43 -21.86
C VAL A 56 -26.43 4.56 -21.37
N VAL A 57 -27.66 4.81 -21.85
CA VAL A 57 -28.82 3.98 -21.50
C VAL A 57 -29.14 3.04 -22.65
N VAL A 58 -29.10 1.73 -22.40
CA VAL A 58 -29.48 0.69 -23.37
C VAL A 58 -30.56 -0.18 -22.72
N ASN A 59 -31.75 -0.26 -23.32
CA ASN A 59 -32.89 -1.03 -22.80
C ASN A 59 -33.22 -0.72 -21.32
N GLY A 60 -33.09 0.54 -20.90
CA GLY A 60 -33.36 0.98 -19.53
C GLY A 60 -32.22 0.70 -18.53
N GLN A 61 -31.11 0.09 -18.96
CA GLN A 61 -29.91 -0.10 -18.14
C GLN A 61 -28.92 1.05 -18.34
N VAL A 62 -28.43 1.61 -17.23
CA VAL A 62 -27.46 2.71 -17.24
C VAL A 62 -26.03 2.15 -17.20
N PHE A 63 -25.28 2.37 -18.27
CA PHE A 63 -23.85 2.08 -18.34
C PHE A 63 -23.06 3.35 -18.08
N ASP A 64 -22.35 3.41 -16.95
CA ASP A 64 -21.54 4.57 -16.56
C ASP A 64 -20.06 4.34 -16.93
N PHE A 65 -19.68 4.74 -18.14
CA PHE A 65 -18.30 4.68 -18.60
C PHE A 65 -17.42 5.76 -17.95
N GLY A 66 -18.03 6.86 -17.53
CA GLY A 66 -17.34 7.92 -16.79
C GLY A 66 -16.80 7.42 -15.45
N ALA A 67 -17.56 6.59 -14.75
CA ALA A 67 -17.14 5.94 -13.51
C ALA A 67 -15.93 5.02 -13.71
N ILE A 68 -15.86 4.28 -14.82
CA ILE A 68 -14.73 3.39 -15.13
C ILE A 68 -13.46 4.21 -15.35
N VAL A 69 -13.54 5.27 -16.16
CA VAL A 69 -12.38 6.13 -16.44
C VAL A 69 -11.94 6.88 -15.19
N ASN A 70 -12.88 7.37 -14.38
CA ASN A 70 -12.57 7.97 -13.08
C ASN A 70 -11.88 6.98 -12.14
N GLY A 71 -12.35 5.74 -12.07
CA GLY A 71 -11.72 4.68 -11.28
C GLY A 71 -10.28 4.40 -11.71
N ALA A 72 -10.05 4.30 -13.02
CA ALA A 72 -8.71 4.09 -13.58
C ALA A 72 -7.76 5.26 -13.27
N ILE A 73 -8.22 6.50 -13.43
CA ILE A 73 -7.42 7.69 -13.11
C ILE A 73 -7.15 7.78 -11.61
N THR A 74 -8.15 7.50 -10.79
CA THR A 74 -8.01 7.49 -9.32
C THR A 74 -6.96 6.47 -8.87
N PHE A 75 -6.98 5.27 -9.45
CA PHE A 75 -5.99 4.24 -9.20
C PHE A 75 -4.58 4.71 -9.59
N LEU A 76 -4.40 5.27 -10.79
CA LEU A 76 -3.10 5.76 -11.25
C LEU A 76 -2.55 6.90 -10.39
N ILE A 77 -3.40 7.86 -9.99
CA ILE A 77 -3.01 8.94 -9.08
C ILE A 77 -2.61 8.38 -7.72
N THR A 78 -3.40 7.46 -7.17
CA THR A 78 -3.10 6.83 -5.88
C THR A 78 -1.75 6.10 -5.94
N ALA A 79 -1.53 5.29 -6.97
CA ALA A 79 -0.27 4.57 -7.18
C ALA A 79 0.91 5.53 -7.34
N ALA A 80 0.74 6.60 -8.11
CA ALA A 80 1.77 7.61 -8.32
C ALA A 80 2.13 8.32 -7.01
N VAL A 81 1.15 8.77 -6.22
CA VAL A 81 1.40 9.42 -4.94
C VAL A 81 2.08 8.46 -3.97
N VAL A 82 1.59 7.21 -3.85
CA VAL A 82 2.22 6.21 -2.98
C VAL A 82 3.67 5.97 -3.40
N TYR A 83 3.93 5.85 -4.70
CA TYR A 83 5.27 5.64 -5.22
C TYR A 83 6.18 6.84 -4.92
N PHE A 84 5.77 8.06 -5.24
CA PHE A 84 6.60 9.25 -5.07
C PHE A 84 6.80 9.65 -3.60
N VAL A 85 5.80 9.46 -2.74
CA VAL A 85 5.84 9.90 -1.33
C VAL A 85 6.43 8.84 -0.40
N PHE A 86 6.23 7.54 -0.68
CA PHE A 86 6.73 6.48 0.19
C PHE A 86 7.84 5.68 -0.47
N VAL A 87 7.62 5.13 -1.67
CA VAL A 87 8.57 4.18 -2.29
C VAL A 87 9.87 4.84 -2.71
N LEU A 88 9.78 5.97 -3.42
CA LEU A 88 10.95 6.69 -3.94
C LEU A 88 11.87 7.22 -2.84
N PRO A 89 11.38 7.90 -1.78
CA PRO A 89 12.26 8.32 -0.69
C PRO A 89 12.79 7.12 0.10
N MET A 90 11.99 6.06 0.28
CA MET A 90 12.46 4.84 0.95
C MET A 90 13.60 4.19 0.16
N ASN A 91 13.45 4.02 -1.15
CA ASN A 91 14.51 3.49 -2.02
C ASN A 91 15.76 4.37 -1.99
N LYS A 92 15.59 5.70 -2.06
CA LYS A 92 16.70 6.65 -1.98
C LYS A 92 17.40 6.66 -0.62
N TYR A 93 16.67 6.44 0.47
CA TYR A 93 17.24 6.28 1.80
C TYR A 93 18.03 4.99 1.92
N LYS A 94 17.48 3.85 1.44
CA LYS A 94 18.17 2.56 1.42
C LYS A 94 19.49 2.60 0.64
N GLU A 95 19.52 3.32 -0.48
CA GLU A 95 20.74 3.51 -1.27
C GLU A 95 21.79 4.38 -0.57
N ARG A 96 21.37 5.27 0.35
CA ARG A 96 22.24 6.31 0.94
C ARG A 96 22.66 6.03 2.39
N PHE A 97 21.88 5.25 3.12
CA PHE A 97 22.10 4.93 4.53
C PHE A 97 22.41 3.45 4.78
N GLY A 98 22.57 2.65 3.73
CA GLY A 98 22.67 1.19 3.90
C GLY A 98 21.33 0.59 4.31
N LYS A 99 21.28 -0.73 4.38
CA LYS A 99 20.08 -1.48 4.77
C LYS A 99 19.58 -0.97 6.14
N THR A 100 18.26 -0.93 6.32
CA THR A 100 17.71 -0.54 7.64
C THR A 100 18.23 -1.50 8.72
N GLU A 101 18.39 -1.06 9.98
CA GLU A 101 18.85 -1.93 11.08
C GLU A 101 18.10 -3.27 11.12
N ALA A 102 16.78 -3.26 10.91
CA ALA A 102 15.96 -4.47 10.81
C ALA A 102 16.29 -5.37 9.60
N GLU A 103 16.73 -4.81 8.48
CA GLU A 103 17.19 -5.57 7.30
C GLU A 103 18.62 -6.13 7.49
N GLU A 104 19.46 -5.47 8.29
CA GLU A 104 20.80 -5.96 8.66
C GLU A 104 20.70 -7.12 9.65
N GLU A 105 19.88 -7.02 10.69
CA GLU A 105 19.64 -8.10 11.66
C GLU A 105 19.15 -9.38 10.97
N VAL A 106 18.15 -9.27 10.08
CA VAL A 106 17.66 -10.43 9.31
C VAL A 106 18.74 -10.99 8.37
N ALA A 107 19.59 -10.13 7.79
CA ALA A 107 20.67 -10.60 6.93
C ALA A 107 21.75 -11.34 7.73
N GLU A 108 22.06 -10.91 8.94
CA GLU A 108 22.98 -11.59 9.86
C GLU A 108 22.41 -12.92 10.33
N GLU A 109 21.13 -12.98 10.72
CA GLU A 109 20.48 -14.25 11.09
C GLU A 109 20.51 -15.26 9.94
N VAL A 110 20.24 -14.81 8.71
CA VAL A 110 20.30 -15.68 7.52
C VAL A 110 21.74 -16.14 7.25
N GLN A 111 22.75 -15.32 7.52
CA GLN A 111 24.15 -15.73 7.43
C GLN A 111 24.49 -16.80 8.47
N LEU A 112 24.14 -16.58 9.74
CA LEU A 112 24.34 -17.54 10.82
C LEU A 112 23.65 -18.87 10.53
N LEU A 113 22.41 -18.85 10.01
CA LEU A 113 21.69 -20.07 9.63
C LEU A 113 22.36 -20.82 8.48
N ARG A 114 23.00 -20.11 7.53
CA ARG A 114 23.80 -20.75 6.46
C ARG A 114 25.04 -21.42 7.03
N GLU A 115 25.75 -20.73 7.93
CA GLU A 115 26.93 -21.28 8.60
C GLU A 115 26.59 -22.53 9.44
N ILE A 116 25.47 -22.51 10.17
CA ILE A 116 24.97 -23.66 10.93
C ILE A 116 24.62 -24.82 9.99
N ARG A 117 23.91 -24.55 8.88
CA ARG A 117 23.58 -25.56 7.87
C ARG A 117 24.84 -26.22 7.32
N ASP A 118 25.84 -25.42 6.98
CA ASP A 118 27.08 -25.91 6.37
C ASP A 118 27.91 -26.72 7.39
N SER A 119 27.93 -26.28 8.66
CA SER A 119 28.55 -27.02 9.77
C SER A 119 27.87 -28.37 10.03
N LEU A 120 26.53 -28.43 9.98
CA LEU A 120 25.77 -29.67 10.15
C LEU A 120 25.91 -30.62 8.95
N ALA A 121 26.01 -30.08 7.74
CA ALA A 121 26.26 -30.86 6.53
C ALA A 121 27.66 -31.49 6.58
N ALA A 122 28.67 -30.73 7.01
CA ALA A 122 30.03 -31.22 7.18
C ALA A 122 30.12 -32.33 8.24
N GLY A 123 29.48 -32.16 9.41
CA GLY A 123 29.51 -33.13 10.51
C GLY A 123 28.69 -34.41 10.29
N LYS A 124 27.93 -34.53 9.19
CA LYS A 124 27.17 -35.73 8.82
C LYS A 124 27.92 -36.64 7.83
N SER A 125 29.13 -36.22 7.43
CA SER A 125 30.00 -36.92 6.47
C SER A 125 31.03 -37.83 7.15
N ASP A 126 31.10 -37.81 8.49
CA ASP A 126 31.85 -38.73 9.36
C ASP A 126 30.86 -39.70 10.06
#